data_AF-A0A813I7U0-F1
#
_entry.id   AF-A0A813I7U0-F1
#
_cell.length_a   1.000
_cell.length_b   1.000
_cell.length_c   1.000
_cell.angle_alpha   90.00
_cell.angle_beta   90.00
_cell.angle_gamma   90.00
#
_symmetry.space_group_name_H-M   'P 1'
#
loop_
_entity.id
_entity.type
_entity.pdbx_description
1 polymer ?
#
loop_
_entity_poly.entity_id
_entity_poly.type
_entity_poly.pdbx_seq_one_letter_code
_entity_poly.pdbx_strand_id
1 'polypeptide(L)'
;MVIFQGSLLFLFCLLPVVSFRQTATTISVIPPCPRETDGLRSSSGSDDGKVSPLRFFNSAQQSFDYFWVTADGQEVRLGQLADGASIALDTTLGHAFRVRDGQGKLQLEHTVASPNDELVVRECMFADTIDAASLVPGPSPYDWGQGQTQGVETESLPPCPTATPALRSSSGGGASTLEIFNGFDQDAGTFWVDFKGEEVPTDKATDRNTINTYVGHAFRIRDGEGRLIHEHLVASPADNMDVKPCTPYV
;
A
#
# COMPACT_ATOMS: atom_id res chain seq x y z
N MET A 1 14.21 69.88 55.12
CA MET A 1 13.40 68.85 54.42
C MET A 1 14.18 68.46 53.17
N VAL A 2 14.85 67.32 53.19
CA VAL A 2 15.69 66.82 52.09
C VAL A 2 15.11 65.48 51.69
N ILE A 3 14.62 65.37 50.45
CA ILE A 3 14.04 64.15 49.89
C ILE A 3 15.06 63.56 48.94
N PHE A 4 15.61 62.39 49.29
CA PHE A 4 16.45 61.57 48.42
C PHE A 4 15.54 60.71 47.53
N GLN A 5 15.52 60.97 46.22
CA GLN A 5 14.95 60.06 45.24
C GLN A 5 16.01 59.03 44.83
N GLY A 6 15.83 57.78 45.29
CA GLY A 6 16.60 56.64 44.83
C GLY A 6 15.97 56.04 43.57
N SER A 7 16.68 56.09 42.46
CA SER A 7 16.31 55.41 41.21
C SER A 7 16.70 53.94 41.29
N LEU A 8 15.71 53.05 41.34
CA LEU A 8 15.88 51.60 41.27
C LEU A 8 15.99 51.20 39.78
N LEU A 9 17.21 50.90 39.31
CA LEU A 9 17.42 50.31 37.98
C LEU A 9 17.09 48.81 38.03
N PHE A 10 15.98 48.41 37.43
CA PHE A 10 15.67 47.01 37.16
C PHE A 10 16.36 46.58 35.85
N LEU A 11 17.41 45.78 35.96
CA LEU A 11 18.10 45.16 34.84
C LEU A 11 17.34 43.89 34.43
N PHE A 12 16.51 43.97 33.39
CA PHE A 12 15.85 42.81 32.80
C PHE A 12 16.85 42.03 31.93
N CYS A 13 17.32 40.88 32.43
CA CYS A 13 18.02 39.88 31.61
C CYS A 13 17.03 39.20 30.66
N LEU A 14 17.09 39.54 29.37
CA LEU A 14 16.40 38.81 28.30
C LEU A 14 17.12 37.49 28.03
N LEU A 15 16.58 36.38 28.54
CA LEU A 15 17.04 35.04 28.14
C LEU A 15 16.34 34.63 26.83
N PRO A 16 17.06 34.06 25.85
CA PRO A 16 16.47 33.60 24.59
C PRO A 16 15.56 32.40 24.84
N VAL A 17 14.29 32.51 24.41
CA VAL A 17 13.34 31.40 24.39
C VAL A 17 13.76 30.43 23.28
N VAL A 18 14.42 29.34 23.66
CA VAL A 18 14.75 28.25 22.74
C VAL A 18 13.50 27.41 22.51
N SER A 19 12.82 27.64 21.39
CA SER A 19 11.67 26.84 20.96
C SER A 19 12.16 25.49 20.45
N PHE A 20 12.11 24.46 21.30
CA PHE A 20 12.29 23.08 20.85
C PHE A 20 11.10 22.64 20.00
N ARG A 21 11.31 22.49 18.69
CA ARG A 21 10.36 21.77 17.84
C ARG A 21 10.59 20.28 18.05
N GLN A 22 9.63 19.61 18.68
CA GLN A 22 9.61 18.14 18.67
C GLN A 22 9.23 17.72 17.26
N THR A 23 10.18 17.14 16.53
CA THR A 23 9.89 16.39 15.31
C THR A 23 9.32 15.05 15.74
N ALA A 24 8.04 14.83 15.50
CA ALA A 24 7.45 13.50 15.62
C ALA A 24 8.13 12.58 14.61
N THR A 25 8.78 11.52 15.11
CA THR A 25 9.35 10.48 14.26
C THR A 25 8.22 9.49 13.98
N THR A 26 7.62 9.58 12.80
CA THR A 26 6.66 8.58 12.36
C THR A 26 7.39 7.26 12.14
N ILE A 27 7.01 6.22 12.88
CA ILE A 27 7.52 4.87 12.67
C ILE A 27 6.86 4.35 11.39
N SER A 28 7.61 4.36 10.28
CA SER A 28 7.14 3.76 9.03
C SER A 28 7.12 2.24 9.19
N VAL A 29 5.94 1.64 9.26
CA VAL A 29 5.78 0.19 9.25
C VAL A 29 6.09 -0.31 7.84
N ILE A 30 7.19 -1.06 7.68
CA ILE A 30 7.54 -1.68 6.40
C ILE A 30 6.56 -2.84 6.16
N PRO A 31 5.82 -2.87 5.04
CA PRO A 31 4.84 -3.92 4.78
C PRO A 31 5.50 -5.28 4.54
N PRO A 32 4.78 -6.41 4.74
CA PRO A 32 5.31 -7.72 4.41
C PRO A 32 5.53 -7.87 2.90
N CYS A 33 6.56 -8.61 2.50
CA CYS A 33 6.81 -8.88 1.09
C CYS A 33 5.74 -9.74 0.43
N PRO A 34 5.42 -9.49 -0.86
CA PRO A 34 4.51 -10.35 -1.59
C PRO A 34 5.07 -11.77 -1.67
N ARG A 35 4.17 -12.76 -1.68
CA ARG A 35 4.54 -14.13 -2.01
C ARG A 35 4.61 -14.28 -3.51
N GLU A 36 5.55 -15.09 -3.97
CA GLU A 36 5.71 -15.41 -5.38
C GLU A 36 4.49 -16.22 -5.87
N THR A 37 3.90 -15.81 -7.01
CA THR A 37 2.78 -16.56 -7.59
C THR A 37 3.33 -17.73 -8.40
N ASP A 38 2.96 -18.94 -7.99
CA ASP A 38 3.34 -20.16 -8.70
C ASP A 38 2.80 -20.14 -10.13
N GLY A 39 3.69 -20.33 -11.10
CA GLY A 39 3.35 -20.41 -12.51
C GLY A 39 3.02 -19.07 -13.19
N LEU A 40 3.35 -17.93 -12.55
CA LEU A 40 3.31 -16.64 -13.23
C LEU A 40 4.14 -16.69 -14.52
N ARG A 41 3.56 -16.19 -15.60
CA ARG A 41 4.18 -16.12 -16.93
C ARG A 41 3.51 -15.06 -17.77
N SER A 42 4.25 -14.46 -18.69
CA SER A 42 3.65 -13.59 -19.69
C SER A 42 2.67 -14.36 -20.55
N SER A 43 1.55 -13.74 -20.86
CA SER A 43 0.69 -14.17 -21.95
C SER A 43 1.09 -13.47 -23.23
N SER A 44 0.88 -14.13 -24.37
CA SER A 44 0.88 -13.46 -25.67
C SER A 44 -0.33 -12.52 -25.68
N GLY A 45 -0.13 -11.26 -25.32
CA GLY A 45 -1.19 -10.29 -25.05
C GLY A 45 -2.33 -10.31 -26.08
N SER A 46 -3.55 -10.16 -25.59
CA SER A 46 -4.81 -10.14 -26.35
C SER A 46 -4.98 -8.95 -27.31
N ASP A 47 -4.06 -7.99 -27.31
CA ASP A 47 -4.29 -6.64 -27.85
C ASP A 47 -3.47 -6.31 -29.09
N ASP A 48 -3.46 -7.19 -30.10
CA ASP A 48 -2.85 -6.97 -31.43
C ASP A 48 -1.37 -6.51 -31.42
N GLY A 49 -0.64 -6.71 -30.32
CA GLY A 49 0.73 -6.21 -30.15
C GLY A 49 0.83 -4.70 -29.90
N LYS A 50 -0.22 -4.04 -29.42
CA LYS A 50 -0.15 -2.63 -29.02
C LYS A 50 0.81 -2.45 -27.85
N VAL A 51 1.78 -1.56 -28.04
CA VAL A 51 2.73 -1.17 -27.01
C VAL A 51 2.00 -0.38 -25.92
N SER A 52 2.18 -0.83 -24.68
CA SER A 52 1.80 -0.15 -23.44
C SER A 52 3.09 0.21 -22.68
N PRO A 53 3.31 1.49 -22.34
CA PRO A 53 4.41 1.86 -21.49
C PRO A 53 4.13 1.39 -20.05
N LEU A 54 5.11 0.74 -19.43
CA LEU A 54 5.10 0.37 -18.01
C LEU A 54 6.15 1.19 -17.29
N ARG A 55 5.79 1.88 -16.20
CA ARG A 55 6.72 2.67 -15.40
C ARG A 55 6.97 2.02 -14.05
N PHE A 56 8.24 1.89 -13.68
CA PHE A 56 8.63 1.59 -12.30
C PHE A 56 9.24 2.83 -11.66
N PHE A 57 8.88 3.09 -10.42
CA PHE A 57 9.54 4.04 -9.54
C PHE A 57 10.04 3.34 -8.28
N ASN A 58 11.33 3.44 -8.00
CA ASN A 58 11.89 2.92 -6.77
C ASN A 58 11.85 3.98 -5.67
N SER A 59 11.04 3.74 -4.65
CA SER A 59 10.92 4.60 -3.48
C SER A 59 11.72 4.10 -2.25
N ALA A 60 12.42 2.97 -2.39
CA ALA A 60 13.27 2.41 -1.34
C ALA A 60 14.71 2.93 -1.44
N GLN A 61 15.44 2.88 -0.32
CA GLN A 61 16.84 3.32 -0.21
C GLN A 61 17.85 2.24 -0.67
N GLN A 62 17.44 1.36 -1.59
CA GLN A 62 18.27 0.29 -2.12
C GLN A 62 17.94 0.03 -3.60
N SER A 63 18.86 -0.57 -4.34
CA SER A 63 18.64 -0.92 -5.74
C SER A 63 17.96 -2.27 -5.89
N PHE A 64 17.13 -2.41 -6.92
CA PHE A 64 16.43 -3.65 -7.25
C PHE A 64 16.73 -4.12 -8.67
N ASP A 65 16.77 -5.43 -8.90
CA ASP A 65 16.78 -6.00 -10.24
C ASP A 65 15.35 -6.20 -10.74
N TYR A 66 15.08 -5.87 -12.00
CA TYR A 66 13.77 -6.09 -12.60
C TYR A 66 13.86 -7.06 -13.79
N PHE A 67 12.86 -7.94 -13.87
CA PHE A 67 12.81 -9.10 -14.73
C PHE A 67 11.51 -9.10 -15.51
N TRP A 68 11.59 -9.50 -16.78
CA TRP A 68 10.43 -9.95 -17.54
C TRP A 68 10.26 -11.45 -17.33
N VAL A 69 9.05 -11.90 -17.01
CA VAL A 69 8.73 -13.32 -16.87
C VAL A 69 8.17 -13.82 -18.19
N THR A 70 8.92 -14.65 -18.91
CA THR A 70 8.59 -15.12 -20.26
C THR A 70 7.33 -15.99 -20.30
N ALA A 71 6.87 -16.37 -21.49
CA ALA A 71 5.68 -17.21 -21.67
C ALA A 71 5.85 -18.65 -21.13
N ASP A 72 7.08 -19.13 -20.97
CA ASP A 72 7.41 -20.39 -20.32
C ASP A 72 7.72 -20.23 -18.81
N GLY A 73 7.56 -19.02 -18.25
CA GLY A 73 7.75 -18.76 -16.82
C GLY A 73 9.19 -18.51 -16.39
N GLN A 74 10.12 -18.31 -17.33
CA GLN A 74 11.51 -17.99 -17.02
C GLN A 74 11.70 -16.49 -16.78
N GLU A 75 12.57 -16.13 -15.84
CA GLU A 75 12.92 -14.73 -15.59
C GLU A 75 14.09 -14.28 -16.47
N VAL A 76 13.86 -13.25 -17.28
CA VAL A 76 14.89 -12.57 -18.06
C VAL A 76 15.18 -11.22 -17.42
N ARG A 77 16.38 -11.06 -16.87
CA ARG A 77 16.82 -9.79 -16.27
C ARG A 77 16.91 -8.71 -17.34
N LEU A 78 16.19 -7.62 -17.13
CA LEU A 78 16.19 -6.47 -18.03
C LEU A 78 17.16 -5.38 -17.57
N GLY A 79 17.34 -5.24 -16.25
CA GLY A 79 18.30 -4.28 -15.70
C GLY A 79 18.18 -4.14 -14.19
N GLN A 80 18.69 -3.03 -13.70
CA GLN A 80 18.65 -2.64 -12.30
C GLN A 80 18.01 -1.26 -12.16
N LEU A 81 17.18 -1.09 -11.14
CA LEU A 81 16.52 0.15 -10.76
C LEU A 81 17.20 0.70 -9.49
N ALA A 82 17.96 1.77 -9.64
CA ALA A 82 18.67 2.40 -8.52
C ALA A 82 17.69 3.04 -7.51
N ASP A 83 18.19 3.36 -6.31
CA ASP A 83 17.46 4.14 -5.31
C ASP A 83 16.94 5.46 -5.91
N GLY A 84 15.67 5.77 -5.68
CA GLY A 84 15.00 6.97 -6.16
C GLY A 84 14.80 7.03 -7.68
N ALA A 85 15.23 6.01 -8.43
CA ALA A 85 15.19 6.02 -9.87
C ALA A 85 13.80 5.64 -10.41
N SER A 86 13.50 6.14 -11.61
CA SER A 86 12.36 5.71 -12.41
C SER A 86 12.82 5.15 -13.75
N ILE A 87 12.10 4.17 -14.27
CA ILE A 87 12.30 3.66 -15.63
C ILE A 87 10.95 3.47 -16.32
N ALA A 88 10.92 3.66 -17.63
CA ALA A 88 9.79 3.32 -18.48
C ALA A 88 10.22 2.20 -19.44
N LEU A 89 9.39 1.17 -19.57
CA LEU A 89 9.57 0.05 -20.49
C LEU A 89 8.44 0.05 -21.52
N ASP A 90 8.79 -0.10 -22.79
CA ASP A 90 7.81 -0.42 -23.82
C ASP A 90 7.51 -1.91 -23.75
N THR A 91 6.27 -2.26 -23.41
CA THR A 91 5.83 -3.65 -23.23
C THR A 91 4.43 -3.82 -23.84
N THR A 92 3.79 -4.97 -23.69
CA THR A 92 2.42 -5.21 -24.13
C THR A 92 1.55 -5.70 -22.97
N LEU A 93 0.24 -5.55 -23.11
CA LEU A 93 -0.71 -6.10 -22.13
C LEU A 93 -0.50 -7.62 -22.01
N GLY A 94 -0.64 -8.13 -20.79
CA GLY A 94 -0.42 -9.54 -20.45
C GLY A 94 1.03 -9.93 -20.18
N HIS A 95 2.01 -9.03 -20.37
CA HIS A 95 3.38 -9.30 -19.94
C HIS A 95 3.51 -9.24 -18.42
N ALA A 96 4.22 -10.20 -17.85
CA ALA A 96 4.47 -10.31 -16.42
C ALA A 96 5.89 -9.85 -16.06
N PHE A 97 6.03 -9.17 -14.93
CA PHE A 97 7.27 -8.61 -14.42
C PHE A 97 7.45 -8.94 -12.95
N ARG A 98 8.72 -9.10 -12.56
CA ARG A 98 9.12 -9.24 -11.16
C ARG A 98 10.24 -8.27 -10.84
N VAL A 99 10.25 -7.79 -9.60
CA VAL A 99 11.31 -6.96 -9.05
C VAL A 99 11.86 -7.66 -7.83
N ARG A 100 13.18 -7.85 -7.78
CA ARG A 100 13.88 -8.55 -6.69
C ARG A 100 14.97 -7.68 -6.08
N ASP A 101 15.24 -7.89 -4.79
CA ASP A 101 16.39 -7.27 -4.12
C ASP A 101 17.72 -7.95 -4.49
N GLY A 102 18.82 -7.42 -3.96
CA GLY A 102 20.16 -7.98 -4.18
C GLY A 102 20.37 -9.38 -3.60
N GLN A 103 19.41 -9.91 -2.82
CA GLN A 103 19.41 -11.28 -2.31
C GLN A 103 18.50 -12.20 -3.15
N GLY A 104 17.89 -11.68 -4.22
CA GLY A 104 16.98 -12.42 -5.10
C GLY A 104 15.57 -12.59 -4.53
N LYS A 105 15.22 -11.89 -3.44
CA LYS A 105 13.89 -12.02 -2.86
C LYS A 105 12.88 -11.09 -3.54
N LEU A 106 11.63 -11.54 -3.65
CA LEU A 106 10.57 -10.84 -4.38
C LEU A 106 10.07 -9.59 -3.65
N GLN A 107 10.13 -8.45 -4.32
CA GLN A 107 9.70 -7.15 -3.79
C GLN A 107 8.41 -6.68 -4.46
N LEU A 108 8.23 -7.01 -5.74
CA LEU A 108 7.03 -6.72 -6.51
C LEU A 108 6.84 -7.76 -7.60
N GLU A 109 5.59 -8.12 -7.87
CA GLU A 109 5.16 -8.92 -9.01
C GLU A 109 3.98 -8.21 -9.68
N HIS A 110 3.97 -8.12 -11.01
CA HIS A 110 2.92 -7.42 -11.74
C HIS A 110 2.69 -8.01 -13.13
N THR A 111 1.43 -8.11 -13.56
CA THR A 111 1.07 -8.39 -14.95
C THR A 111 0.48 -7.13 -15.56
N VAL A 112 1.05 -6.67 -16.67
CA VAL A 112 0.62 -5.45 -17.35
C VAL A 112 -0.82 -5.63 -17.80
N ALA A 113 -1.66 -4.82 -17.21
CA ALA A 113 -3.10 -5.01 -17.18
C ALA A 113 -3.80 -3.88 -17.91
N SER A 114 -3.20 -2.68 -17.87
CA SER A 114 -3.73 -1.50 -18.53
C SER A 114 -2.63 -0.70 -19.26
N PRO A 115 -3.02 0.15 -20.23
CA PRO A 115 -2.10 1.10 -20.84
C PRO A 115 -1.56 2.10 -19.80
N ASN A 116 -0.23 2.30 -19.77
CA ASN A 116 0.43 3.24 -18.86
C ASN A 116 0.40 2.82 -17.38
N ASP A 117 0.52 1.52 -17.10
CA ASP A 117 0.68 1.04 -15.72
C ASP A 117 1.89 1.74 -15.04
N GLU A 118 1.68 2.23 -13.82
CA GLU A 118 2.72 2.84 -12.99
C GLU A 118 2.84 2.08 -11.67
N LEU A 119 4.06 1.62 -11.37
CA LEU A 119 4.34 0.77 -10.23
C LEU A 119 5.37 1.44 -9.31
N VAL A 120 5.06 1.48 -8.02
CA VAL A 120 5.99 1.97 -6.99
C VAL A 120 6.58 0.78 -6.27
N VAL A 121 7.88 0.57 -6.45
CA VAL A 121 8.65 -0.42 -5.69
C VAL A 121 9.01 0.18 -4.34
N ARG A 122 8.66 -0.53 -3.28
CA ARG A 122 8.94 -0.18 -1.88
C ARG A 122 9.76 -1.30 -1.26
N GLU A 123 10.47 -0.98 -0.20
CA GLU A 123 11.01 -2.02 0.66
C GLU A 123 9.86 -2.75 1.34
N CYS A 124 10.00 -4.06 1.45
CA CYS A 124 9.12 -4.91 2.21
C CYS A 124 9.95 -5.82 3.14
N MET A 125 9.35 -6.29 4.23
CA MET A 125 9.98 -7.25 5.15
C MET A 125 9.47 -8.66 4.89
N PHE A 126 10.37 -9.63 4.80
CA PHE A 126 9.95 -11.03 4.72
C PHE A 126 9.57 -11.56 6.10
N ALA A 127 8.38 -12.12 6.20
CA ALA A 127 7.81 -12.60 7.47
C ALA A 127 8.58 -13.78 8.08
N ASP A 128 9.34 -14.52 7.27
CA ASP A 128 10.20 -15.64 7.69
C ASP A 128 11.45 -15.19 8.47
N THR A 129 11.80 -13.90 8.42
CA THR A 129 12.89 -13.32 9.23
C THR A 129 12.46 -12.87 10.63
N ILE A 130 11.16 -12.87 10.94
CA ILE A 130 10.68 -12.64 12.30
C ILE A 130 10.71 -13.98 13.01
N ASP A 131 11.90 -14.41 13.42
CA ASP A 131 12.01 -15.49 14.39
C ASP A 131 11.24 -15.04 15.64
N ALA A 132 10.14 -15.72 15.99
CA ALA A 132 9.31 -15.35 17.14
C ALA A 132 10.12 -15.30 18.45
N ALA A 133 11.30 -15.93 18.46
CA ALA A 133 12.28 -15.85 19.54
C ALA A 133 13.00 -14.48 19.67
N SER A 134 13.07 -13.67 18.61
CA SER A 134 13.74 -12.36 18.62
C SER A 134 12.83 -11.22 19.11
N LEU A 135 11.51 -11.45 19.15
CA LEU A 135 10.55 -10.55 19.78
C LEU A 135 10.37 -10.79 21.29
N VAL A 136 11.09 -11.75 21.87
CA VAL A 136 11.14 -11.89 23.33
C VAL A 136 12.01 -10.76 23.86
N PRO A 137 11.46 -9.80 24.63
CA PRO A 137 12.28 -8.81 25.29
C PRO A 137 13.24 -9.59 26.20
N GLY A 138 14.54 -9.53 25.91
CA GLY A 138 15.52 -10.05 26.86
C GLY A 138 15.25 -9.40 28.22
N PRO A 139 15.28 -10.15 29.33
CA PRO A 139 15.09 -9.54 30.64
C PRO A 139 16.17 -8.49 30.83
N SER A 140 15.78 -7.21 30.81
CA SER A 140 16.69 -6.13 31.15
C SER A 140 17.18 -6.38 32.58
N PRO A 141 18.49 -6.53 32.82
CA PRO A 141 19.01 -6.78 34.17
C PRO A 141 18.95 -5.53 35.06
N TYR A 142 18.51 -4.38 34.55
CA TYR A 142 18.30 -3.16 35.31
C TYR A 142 17.15 -2.37 34.69
N ASP A 143 15.96 -2.37 35.30
CA ASP A 143 15.23 -1.12 35.53
C ASP A 143 14.01 -1.32 36.45
N TRP A 144 14.10 -0.81 37.68
CA TRP A 144 12.95 -0.51 38.53
C TRP A 144 12.87 1.02 38.63
N GLY A 145 12.33 1.70 37.62
CA GLY A 145 12.33 3.17 37.65
C GLY A 145 11.62 3.86 36.49
N GLN A 146 10.30 4.02 36.60
CA GLN A 146 9.45 4.89 35.79
C GLN A 146 9.22 4.46 34.34
N GLY A 147 8.11 3.73 34.15
CA GLY A 147 7.55 3.42 32.83
C GLY A 147 7.22 4.69 32.06
N GLN A 148 8.07 5.03 31.11
CA GLN A 148 7.65 5.73 29.91
C GLN A 148 7.02 4.68 29.00
N THR A 149 5.70 4.54 29.07
CA THR A 149 4.93 4.00 27.95
C THR A 149 5.23 4.91 26.77
N GLN A 150 6.13 4.49 25.88
CA GLN A 150 6.24 5.09 24.57
C GLN A 150 4.85 4.94 23.96
N GLY A 151 4.11 6.05 23.93
CA GLY A 151 2.78 6.09 23.36
C GLY A 151 2.92 5.61 21.93
N VAL A 152 2.32 4.46 21.64
CA VAL A 152 2.06 4.05 20.27
C VAL A 152 1.16 5.17 19.75
N GLU A 153 1.75 6.15 19.05
CA GLU A 153 0.99 7.14 18.32
C GLU A 153 0.13 6.34 17.36
N THR A 154 -1.15 6.27 17.69
CA THR A 154 -2.15 5.57 16.92
C THR A 154 -2.24 6.36 15.62
N GLU A 155 -1.61 5.85 14.56
CA GLU A 155 -1.62 6.49 13.26
C GLU A 155 -3.08 6.78 12.92
N SER A 156 -3.40 8.07 12.81
CA SER A 156 -4.77 8.50 12.59
C SER A 156 -5.23 7.95 11.25
N LEU A 157 -6.14 6.97 11.28
CA LEU A 157 -6.70 6.38 10.07
C LEU A 157 -7.32 7.46 9.19
N PRO A 158 -7.15 7.38 7.85
CA PRO A 158 -7.74 8.34 6.93
C PRO A 158 -9.27 8.27 6.98
N PRO A 159 -9.98 9.34 6.59
CA PRO A 159 -11.44 9.29 6.50
C PRO A 159 -11.88 8.29 5.43
N CYS A 160 -12.99 7.60 5.69
CA CYS A 160 -13.59 6.66 4.76
C CYS A 160 -14.05 7.36 3.49
N PRO A 161 -13.90 6.76 2.30
CA PRO A 161 -14.36 7.39 1.07
C PRO A 161 -15.90 7.51 1.03
N THR A 162 -16.38 8.45 0.22
CA THR A 162 -17.81 8.50 -0.15
C THR A 162 -18.02 7.78 -1.48
N ALA A 163 -19.15 7.10 -1.63
CA ALA A 163 -19.48 6.36 -2.86
C ALA A 163 -19.46 7.27 -4.08
N THR A 164 -18.69 6.91 -5.10
CA THR A 164 -18.65 7.64 -6.37
C THR A 164 -19.98 7.43 -7.10
N PRO A 165 -20.83 8.46 -7.26
CA PRO A 165 -22.19 8.26 -7.80
C PRO A 165 -22.20 7.74 -9.25
N ALA A 166 -21.12 8.00 -10.00
CA ALA A 166 -20.98 7.57 -11.39
C ALA A 166 -20.37 6.16 -11.54
N LEU A 167 -19.88 5.56 -10.46
CA LEU A 167 -19.29 4.22 -10.53
C LEU A 167 -20.39 3.20 -10.83
N ARG A 168 -20.17 2.41 -11.87
CA ARG A 168 -21.05 1.32 -12.32
C ARG A 168 -20.24 0.34 -13.14
N SER A 169 -20.67 -0.91 -13.18
CA SER A 169 -20.05 -1.87 -14.07
C SER A 169 -20.28 -1.51 -15.54
N SER A 170 -19.33 -1.88 -16.39
CA SER A 170 -19.46 -1.82 -17.86
C SER A 170 -19.50 -3.22 -18.45
N SER A 171 -20.33 -3.42 -19.47
CA SER A 171 -20.35 -4.66 -20.23
C SER A 171 -19.22 -4.69 -21.25
N GLY A 172 -18.64 -5.86 -21.50
CA GLY A 172 -17.74 -6.08 -22.64
C GLY A 172 -16.31 -6.48 -22.30
N GLY A 173 -15.97 -6.61 -21.01
CA GLY A 173 -14.69 -7.19 -20.60
C GLY A 173 -14.68 -8.72 -20.62
N GLY A 174 -13.49 -9.30 -20.73
CA GLY A 174 -13.26 -10.73 -20.61
C GLY A 174 -13.46 -11.24 -19.19
N ALA A 175 -13.59 -12.56 -19.03
CA ALA A 175 -13.64 -13.20 -17.71
C ALA A 175 -12.36 -12.87 -16.92
N SER A 176 -12.52 -12.64 -15.61
CA SER A 176 -11.47 -12.26 -14.68
C SER A 176 -11.71 -12.89 -13.30
N THR A 177 -10.71 -12.78 -12.43
CA THR A 177 -10.82 -13.01 -10.99
C THR A 177 -10.42 -11.74 -10.27
N LEU A 178 -11.08 -11.41 -9.17
CA LEU A 178 -10.70 -10.33 -8.26
C LEU A 178 -10.28 -10.95 -6.92
N GLU A 179 -9.03 -10.76 -6.54
CA GLU A 179 -8.55 -11.08 -5.19
C GLU A 179 -8.75 -9.90 -4.24
N ILE A 180 -9.39 -10.15 -3.11
CA ILE A 180 -9.70 -9.16 -2.10
C ILE A 180 -8.90 -9.50 -0.86
N PHE A 181 -8.10 -8.55 -0.39
CA PHE A 181 -7.34 -8.64 0.85
C PHE A 181 -8.00 -7.74 1.87
N ASN A 182 -8.58 -8.33 2.91
CA ASN A 182 -9.25 -7.56 3.95
C ASN A 182 -8.26 -7.27 5.08
N GLY A 183 -7.80 -6.02 5.16
CA GLY A 183 -6.96 -5.54 6.26
C GLY A 183 -7.75 -5.17 7.52
N PHE A 184 -9.05 -5.44 7.58
CA PHE A 184 -9.88 -5.23 8.77
C PHE A 184 -9.80 -6.44 9.70
N ASP A 185 -9.89 -6.17 10.99
CA ASP A 185 -10.11 -7.17 12.04
C ASP A 185 -11.56 -7.69 12.09
N GLN A 186 -12.39 -7.29 11.12
CA GLN A 186 -13.79 -7.63 10.99
C GLN A 186 -14.16 -7.93 9.53
N ASP A 187 -15.16 -8.80 9.34
CA ASP A 187 -15.73 -9.07 8.02
C ASP A 187 -16.24 -7.78 7.35
N ALA A 188 -15.92 -7.62 6.07
CA ALA A 188 -16.48 -6.56 5.24
C ALA A 188 -17.46 -7.14 4.20
N GLY A 189 -18.58 -6.48 3.97
CA GLY A 189 -19.51 -6.82 2.89
C GLY A 189 -18.97 -6.42 1.53
N THR A 190 -19.04 -7.33 0.55
CA THR A 190 -18.68 -7.07 -0.85
C THR A 190 -19.93 -6.92 -1.70
N PHE A 191 -19.99 -5.84 -2.48
CA PHE A 191 -21.12 -5.50 -3.33
C PHE A 191 -20.63 -5.29 -4.76
N TRP A 192 -21.18 -6.03 -5.70
CA TRP A 192 -21.03 -5.72 -7.12
C TRP A 192 -21.92 -4.53 -7.47
N VAL A 193 -21.36 -3.50 -8.09
CA VAL A 193 -22.13 -2.35 -8.57
C VAL A 193 -22.58 -2.64 -9.98
N ASP A 194 -23.87 -2.88 -10.19
CA ASP A 194 -24.41 -3.32 -11.47
C ASP A 194 -24.31 -2.24 -12.57
N PHE A 195 -24.83 -2.54 -13.76
CA PHE A 195 -24.79 -1.62 -14.90
C PHE A 195 -25.65 -0.34 -14.70
N LYS A 196 -26.53 -0.32 -13.71
CA LYS A 196 -27.35 0.84 -13.33
C LYS A 196 -26.71 1.66 -12.19
N GLY A 197 -25.65 1.16 -11.57
CA GLY A 197 -25.03 1.77 -10.39
C GLY A 197 -25.64 1.29 -9.07
N GLU A 198 -26.46 0.23 -9.10
CA GLU A 198 -27.10 -0.37 -7.92
C GLU A 198 -26.16 -1.41 -7.29
N GLU A 199 -26.12 -1.47 -5.96
CA GLU A 199 -25.31 -2.45 -5.23
C GLU A 199 -26.05 -3.79 -5.11
N VAL A 200 -25.43 -4.84 -5.65
CA VAL A 200 -25.88 -6.22 -5.56
C VAL A 200 -24.93 -6.96 -4.61
N PRO A 201 -25.41 -7.46 -3.46
CA PRO A 201 -24.58 -8.22 -2.53
C PRO A 201 -24.00 -9.46 -3.20
N THR A 202 -22.69 -9.71 -3.05
CA THR A 202 -22.05 -10.91 -3.58
C THR A 202 -21.63 -11.87 -2.47
N ASP A 203 -20.76 -11.41 -1.57
CA ASP A 203 -20.17 -12.23 -0.49
C ASP A 203 -19.59 -11.32 0.61
N LYS A 204 -18.99 -11.90 1.65
CA LYS A 204 -18.19 -11.19 2.66
C LYS A 204 -16.70 -11.41 2.43
N ALA A 205 -15.90 -10.35 2.52
CA ALA A 205 -14.45 -10.44 2.61
C ALA A 205 -14.03 -10.68 4.06
N THR A 206 -13.39 -11.83 4.35
CA THR A 206 -12.90 -12.18 5.69
C THR A 206 -11.43 -11.80 5.83
N ASP A 207 -10.51 -12.61 5.31
CA ASP A 207 -9.07 -12.34 5.26
C ASP A 207 -8.61 -12.19 3.81
N ARG A 208 -8.92 -13.20 2.98
CA ARG A 208 -8.67 -13.22 1.55
C ARG A 208 -9.83 -13.91 0.83
N ASN A 209 -10.40 -13.25 -0.17
CA ASN A 209 -11.45 -13.80 -1.02
C ASN A 209 -11.08 -13.69 -2.49
N THR A 210 -11.52 -14.67 -3.29
CA THR A 210 -11.41 -14.63 -4.75
C THR A 210 -12.80 -14.67 -5.36
N ILE A 211 -13.13 -13.67 -6.18
CA ILE A 211 -14.42 -13.56 -6.87
C ILE A 211 -14.21 -13.76 -8.37
N ASN A 212 -14.93 -14.72 -8.97
CA ASN A 212 -15.02 -14.81 -10.43
C ASN A 212 -15.86 -13.65 -10.95
N THR A 213 -15.30 -12.87 -11.87
CA THR A 213 -15.87 -11.61 -12.33
C THR A 213 -15.48 -11.33 -13.78
N TYR A 214 -15.68 -10.11 -14.25
CA TYR A 214 -15.28 -9.66 -15.59
C TYR A 214 -14.54 -8.33 -15.50
N VAL A 215 -13.65 -8.08 -16.47
CA VAL A 215 -13.05 -6.75 -16.64
C VAL A 215 -14.16 -5.72 -16.85
N GLY A 216 -14.05 -4.58 -16.18
CA GLY A 216 -15.06 -3.53 -16.15
C GLY A 216 -16.15 -3.72 -15.10
N HIS A 217 -16.12 -4.79 -14.29
CA HIS A 217 -17.00 -4.88 -13.12
C HIS A 217 -16.51 -3.96 -12.00
N ALA A 218 -17.44 -3.22 -11.39
CA ALA A 218 -17.17 -2.38 -10.24
C ALA A 218 -17.62 -3.05 -8.95
N PHE A 219 -16.86 -2.87 -7.88
CA PHE A 219 -17.13 -3.40 -6.54
C PHE A 219 -17.04 -2.30 -5.50
N ARG A 220 -17.86 -2.44 -4.46
CA ARG A 220 -17.80 -1.64 -3.24
C ARG A 220 -17.62 -2.56 -2.04
N ILE A 221 -16.76 -2.14 -1.13
CA ILE A 221 -16.55 -2.82 0.15
C ILE A 221 -17.09 -1.96 1.27
N ARG A 222 -17.93 -2.55 2.12
CA ARG A 222 -18.54 -1.87 3.27
C ARG A 222 -18.28 -2.62 4.56
N ASP A 223 -18.19 -1.91 5.68
CA ASP A 223 -18.08 -2.54 7.00
C ASP A 223 -19.42 -3.07 7.51
N GLY A 224 -19.42 -3.65 8.71
CA GLY A 224 -20.62 -4.11 9.42
C GLY A 224 -21.64 -3.02 9.74
N GLU A 225 -21.26 -1.74 9.68
CA GLU A 225 -22.15 -0.59 9.83
C GLU A 225 -22.71 -0.10 8.48
N GLY A 226 -22.28 -0.71 7.37
CA GLY A 226 -22.67 -0.33 6.01
C GLY A 226 -21.92 0.89 5.47
N ARG A 227 -20.86 1.37 6.13
CA ARG A 227 -20.05 2.49 5.65
C ARG A 227 -19.14 2.02 4.52
N LEU A 228 -18.92 2.88 3.53
CA LEU A 228 -18.02 2.56 2.42
C LEU A 228 -16.57 2.65 2.87
N ILE A 229 -15.80 1.61 2.60
CA ILE A 229 -14.37 1.56 2.89
C ILE A 229 -13.55 1.68 1.61
N HIS A 230 -13.99 1.02 0.54
CA HIS A 230 -13.23 0.92 -0.70
C HIS A 230 -14.15 0.80 -1.91
N GLU A 231 -13.72 1.36 -3.04
CA GLU A 231 -14.33 1.12 -4.35
C GLU A 231 -13.25 0.61 -5.29
N HIS A 232 -13.58 -0.38 -6.10
CA HIS A 232 -12.65 -0.97 -7.06
C HIS A 232 -13.32 -1.17 -8.40
N LEU A 233 -12.65 -0.84 -9.49
CA LEU A 233 -13.07 -1.19 -10.85
C LEU A 233 -12.09 -2.22 -11.37
N VAL A 234 -12.56 -3.44 -11.65
CA VAL A 234 -11.72 -4.52 -12.17
C VAL A 234 -11.17 -4.09 -13.52
N ALA A 235 -9.90 -3.73 -13.56
CA ALA A 235 -9.28 -3.17 -14.76
C ALA A 235 -8.71 -4.27 -15.66
N SER A 236 -8.49 -5.47 -15.12
CA SER A 236 -7.75 -6.53 -15.80
C SER A 236 -8.13 -7.96 -15.36
N PRO A 237 -7.68 -8.97 -16.12
CA PRO A 237 -7.67 -10.36 -15.66
C PRO A 237 -6.79 -10.53 -14.40
N ALA A 238 -7.31 -11.22 -13.38
CA ALA A 238 -6.62 -11.49 -12.12
C ALA A 238 -6.22 -10.24 -11.33
N ASP A 239 -7.16 -9.31 -11.21
CA ASP A 239 -6.98 -8.06 -10.47
C ASP A 239 -7.00 -8.30 -8.95
N ASN A 240 -6.46 -7.36 -8.19
CA ASN A 240 -6.45 -7.41 -6.73
C ASN A 240 -6.82 -6.06 -6.09
N MET A 241 -7.39 -6.13 -4.88
CA MET A 241 -7.66 -4.95 -4.07
C MET A 241 -7.31 -5.18 -2.59
N ASP A 242 -6.67 -4.18 -1.99
CA ASP A 242 -6.29 -4.14 -0.57
C ASP A 242 -7.21 -3.17 0.18
N VAL A 243 -8.01 -3.72 1.09
CA VAL A 243 -9.04 -3.02 1.85
C VAL A 243 -8.45 -2.58 3.18
N LYS A 244 -8.20 -1.27 3.34
CA LYS A 244 -7.57 -0.69 4.52
C LYS A 244 -8.56 0.01 5.46
N PRO A 245 -8.33 -0.02 6.78
CA PRO A 245 -9.18 0.68 7.74
C PRO A 245 -9.23 2.19 7.51
N CYS A 246 -10.39 2.76 7.79
CA CYS A 246 -10.68 4.18 7.66
C CYS A 246 -11.56 4.66 8.83
N THR A 247 -11.53 5.95 9.11
CA THR A 247 -12.38 6.60 10.13
C THR A 247 -13.62 7.23 9.50
N PRO A 248 -14.77 7.23 10.17
CA PRO A 248 -15.92 8.00 9.70
C PRO A 248 -15.59 9.50 9.61
N TYR A 249 -16.20 10.21 8.66
CA TYR A 249 -16.16 11.67 8.65
C TYR A 249 -16.79 12.19 9.95
N VAL A 250 -16.02 13.00 10.68
CA VAL A 250 -16.46 13.70 11.90
C VAL A 250 -17.13 15.03 11.56
#